data_AF-R4XE60-F1
#
_entry.id   AF-R4XE60-F1
#
_cell.length_a   1.000
_cell.length_b   1.000
_cell.length_c   1.000
_cell.angle_alpha   90.00
_cell.angle_beta   90.00
_cell.angle_gamma   90.00
#
_symmetry.space_group_name_H-M   'P 1'
#
loop_
_entity.id
_entity.type
_entity.pdbx_description
1 polymer ?
#
loop_
_entity_poly.entity_id
_entity_poly.type
_entity_poly.pdbx_seq_one_letter_code
_entity_poly.pdbx_strand_id
1 'polypeptide(L)'
;MHQPLHLSGKARGGNDVYVHFDGYKTNLHKVWDGLGLMKRMKAVSKDRNQHGLAREESLLVIDGQDGEGEYGISEEDSVHELMSGYHWYINGLMQGEYFGSLSRKWTMCPHSSVEPRFGCPEDWAKEIARLNCEYTWLDVVENGTLGEEYWRRIEDDMIFEILVMKAATRLAAVLNSVAEYRDEHHLAL
;
A
#
# COMPACT_ATOMS: atom_id res chain seq x y z
N MET A 1 8.65 4.88 -6.06
CA MET A 1 7.46 5.70 -6.34
C MET A 1 6.29 4.77 -6.62
N HIS A 2 5.28 4.70 -5.76
CA HIS A 2 4.18 3.72 -5.88
C HIS A 2 2.78 4.33 -5.65
N GLN A 3 2.68 5.65 -5.77
CA GLN A 3 1.42 6.38 -5.75
C GLN A 3 1.24 6.98 -7.17
N PRO A 4 0.16 6.64 -7.92
CA PRO A 4 0.00 7.07 -9.32
C PRO A 4 -0.02 8.58 -9.55
N LEU A 5 -0.70 9.34 -8.71
CA LEU A 5 -0.80 10.80 -8.79
C LEU A 5 0.50 11.54 -8.44
N HIS A 6 1.43 10.92 -7.71
CA HIS A 6 2.80 11.45 -7.54
C HIS A 6 3.59 11.46 -8.85
N LEU A 7 3.08 10.78 -9.88
CA LEU A 7 3.66 10.67 -11.22
C LEU A 7 2.77 11.34 -12.28
N SER A 8 1.88 12.24 -11.86
CA SER A 8 0.97 12.97 -12.73
C SER A 8 1.09 14.47 -12.52
N GLY A 9 1.33 15.22 -13.61
CA GLY A 9 1.28 16.68 -13.59
C GLY A 9 -0.13 17.25 -13.68
N LYS A 10 -1.12 16.44 -14.08
CA LYS A 10 -2.52 16.88 -14.27
C LYS A 10 -3.10 17.37 -12.94
N ALA A 11 -3.61 18.60 -12.92
CA ALA A 11 -4.26 19.20 -11.75
C ALA A 11 -3.40 19.09 -10.47
N ARG A 12 -2.09 19.26 -10.61
CA ARG A 12 -1.09 19.11 -9.53
C ARG A 12 -1.17 17.74 -8.85
N GLY A 13 -1.23 16.68 -9.66
CA GLY A 13 -1.45 15.31 -9.18
C GLY A 13 -2.85 15.12 -8.57
N GLY A 14 -3.88 15.76 -9.12
CA GLY A 14 -5.25 15.64 -8.60
C GLY A 14 -5.51 16.37 -7.28
N ASN A 15 -4.60 17.23 -6.83
CA ASN A 15 -4.86 18.11 -5.69
C ASN A 15 -5.93 19.16 -6.00
N ASP A 16 -6.05 19.58 -7.26
CA ASP A 16 -7.06 20.56 -7.71
C ASP A 16 -8.40 19.95 -8.12
N VAL A 17 -8.52 18.61 -8.11
CA VAL A 17 -9.78 17.94 -8.48
C VAL A 17 -10.49 17.52 -7.21
N TYR A 18 -11.56 18.24 -6.89
CA TYR A 18 -12.44 17.92 -5.77
C TYR A 18 -13.43 16.83 -6.14
N VAL A 19 -13.70 15.93 -5.20
CA VAL A 19 -14.63 14.80 -5.35
C VAL A 19 -15.34 14.54 -4.03
N HIS A 20 -16.44 13.78 -4.08
CA HIS A 20 -17.05 13.18 -2.91
C HIS A 20 -16.62 11.71 -2.81
N PHE A 21 -16.03 11.33 -1.68
CA PHE A 21 -15.59 9.96 -1.39
C PHE A 21 -16.18 9.53 -0.05
N ASP A 22 -16.89 8.39 -0.04
CA ASP A 22 -17.65 7.90 1.13
C ASP A 22 -18.56 8.97 1.77
N GLY A 23 -19.16 9.82 0.94
CA GLY A 23 -20.05 10.91 1.37
C GLY A 23 -19.36 12.21 1.80
N TYR A 24 -18.02 12.25 1.83
CA TYR A 24 -17.26 13.44 2.25
C TYR A 24 -16.58 14.13 1.08
N LYS A 25 -16.64 15.47 1.05
CA LYS A 25 -15.88 16.27 0.07
C LYS A 25 -14.39 16.23 0.40
N THR A 26 -13.57 15.84 -0.59
CA THR A 26 -12.11 15.78 -0.50
C THR A 26 -11.51 16.11 -1.89
N ASN A 27 -10.21 15.90 -2.08
CA ASN A 27 -9.58 15.93 -3.41
C ASN A 27 -9.11 14.52 -3.82
N LEU A 28 -8.96 14.30 -5.13
CA LEU A 28 -8.59 13.00 -5.69
C LEU A 28 -7.23 12.52 -5.15
N HIS A 29 -6.27 13.44 -4.93
CA HIS A 29 -4.96 13.11 -4.37
C HIS A 29 -5.06 12.41 -3.01
N LYS A 30 -5.82 12.99 -2.08
CA LYS A 30 -6.06 12.43 -0.74
C LYS A 30 -6.74 11.07 -0.77
N VAL A 31 -7.60 10.83 -1.76
CA VAL A 31 -8.22 9.52 -1.95
C VAL A 31 -7.16 8.46 -2.21
N TRP A 32 -6.21 8.74 -3.10
CA TRP A 32 -5.14 7.81 -3.47
C TRP A 32 -3.95 7.77 -2.51
N ASP A 33 -3.71 8.82 -1.72
CA ASP A 33 -2.66 8.86 -0.70
C ASP A 33 -2.96 7.97 0.50
N GLY A 34 -4.21 7.96 0.96
CA GLY A 34 -4.53 7.33 2.22
C GLY A 34 -5.99 6.96 2.44
N LEU A 35 -6.97 7.71 1.93
CA LEU A 35 -8.38 7.39 2.24
C LEU A 35 -8.82 6.06 1.62
N GLY A 36 -8.39 5.77 0.39
CA GLY A 36 -8.64 4.49 -0.27
C GLY A 36 -7.98 3.32 0.47
N LEU A 37 -6.70 3.47 0.84
CA LEU A 37 -6.00 2.46 1.62
C LEU A 37 -6.68 2.21 2.97
N MET A 38 -7.09 3.28 3.68
CA MET A 38 -7.85 3.19 4.92
C MET A 38 -9.18 2.45 4.74
N LYS A 39 -9.90 2.72 3.64
CA LYS A 39 -11.13 1.98 3.28
C LYS A 39 -10.85 0.49 3.09
N ARG A 40 -9.76 0.13 2.40
CA ARG A 40 -9.32 -1.27 2.23
C ARG A 40 -8.96 -1.94 3.55
N MET A 41 -8.19 -1.28 4.41
CA MET A 41 -7.81 -1.83 5.72
C MET A 41 -9.04 -2.14 6.58
N LYS A 42 -10.03 -1.25 6.57
CA LYS A 42 -11.31 -1.46 7.27
C LYS A 42 -12.11 -2.62 6.68
N ALA A 43 -12.15 -2.78 5.36
CA ALA A 43 -12.84 -3.90 4.70
C ALA A 43 -12.19 -5.24 5.08
N VAL A 44 -10.87 -5.36 4.92
CA VAL A 44 -10.11 -6.57 5.28
C VAL A 44 -10.27 -6.94 6.76
N SER A 45 -10.27 -5.95 7.65
CA SER A 45 -10.46 -6.20 9.08
C SER A 45 -11.85 -6.76 9.41
N LYS A 46 -12.90 -6.31 8.70
CA LYS A 46 -14.27 -6.82 8.89
C LYS A 46 -14.38 -8.27 8.42
N ASP A 47 -13.82 -8.59 7.25
CA ASP A 47 -13.85 -9.95 6.69
C ASP A 47 -13.11 -10.94 7.61
N ARG A 48 -11.96 -10.54 8.16
CA ARG A 48 -11.20 -11.37 9.13
C ARG A 48 -12.04 -11.71 10.36
N ASN A 49 -12.73 -10.72 10.92
CA ASN A 49 -13.57 -10.91 12.11
C ASN A 49 -14.82 -11.77 11.81
N GLN A 50 -15.33 -11.72 10.58
CA GLN A 50 -16.47 -12.53 10.14
C GLN A 50 -16.09 -14.01 9.90
N HIS A 51 -14.84 -14.29 9.49
CA HIS A 51 -14.36 -15.64 9.20
C HIS A 51 -13.64 -16.35 10.35
N GLY A 52 -13.62 -15.79 11.57
CA GLY A 52 -13.07 -16.45 12.75
C GLY A 52 -11.55 -16.72 12.69
N LEU A 53 -10.82 -16.05 11.80
CA LEU A 53 -9.36 -16.12 11.69
C LEU A 53 -8.66 -15.21 12.73
N ALA A 54 -9.28 -15.02 13.89
CA ALA A 54 -8.63 -14.41 15.04
C ALA A 54 -7.53 -15.39 15.49
N ARG A 55 -6.28 -15.02 15.28
CA ARG A 55 -5.14 -15.84 15.66
C ARG A 55 -5.10 -15.93 17.19
N GLU A 56 -4.75 -17.11 17.71
CA GLU A 56 -4.35 -17.34 19.10
C GLU A 56 -3.44 -16.21 19.59
N GLU A 57 -3.77 -15.72 20.78
CA GLU A 57 -3.07 -14.66 21.51
C GLU A 57 -1.55 -14.87 21.47
N SER A 58 -0.84 -13.99 20.77
CA SER A 58 0.58 -13.81 21.03
C SER A 58 0.70 -13.04 22.34
N LEU A 59 0.96 -13.79 23.42
CA LEU A 59 1.41 -13.30 24.71
C LEU A 59 2.42 -12.16 24.54
N LEU A 60 1.99 -10.96 24.91
CA LEU A 60 2.81 -10.04 25.69
C LEU A 60 2.00 -9.70 26.93
N VAL A 61 2.07 -10.59 27.91
CA VAL A 61 1.69 -10.28 29.29
C VAL A 61 2.69 -9.25 29.78
N ILE A 62 2.31 -7.98 29.76
CA ILE A 62 2.94 -6.98 30.61
C ILE A 62 2.21 -7.10 31.95
N ASP A 63 2.86 -7.79 32.89
CA ASP A 63 2.42 -7.86 34.28
C ASP A 63 2.38 -6.44 34.87
N GLY A 64 1.20 -6.01 35.26
CA GLY A 64 0.90 -4.63 35.64
C GLY A 64 -0.39 -4.59 36.43
N GLN A 65 -0.29 -5.01 37.69
CA GLN A 65 -1.30 -4.91 38.72
C GLN A 65 -1.86 -3.48 38.89
N ASP A 66 -3.16 -3.43 39.19
CA ASP A 66 -3.91 -2.39 39.90
C ASP A 66 -4.58 -1.28 39.07
N GLY A 67 -5.92 -1.26 39.09
CA GLY A 67 -6.72 -0.04 38.93
C GLY A 67 -7.92 -0.18 38.00
N GLU A 68 -9.12 -0.17 38.58
CA GLU A 68 -10.37 0.02 37.85
C GLU A 68 -10.33 1.33 37.06
N GLY A 69 -10.39 1.22 35.73
CA GLY A 69 -10.50 2.33 34.81
C GLY A 69 -11.00 1.82 33.48
N GLU A 70 -12.17 2.29 33.06
CA GLU A 70 -12.71 2.13 31.72
C GLU A 70 -11.73 2.77 30.72
N TYR A 71 -10.78 1.97 30.22
CA TYR A 71 -9.78 2.42 29.26
C TYR A 71 -10.45 2.54 27.90
N GLY A 72 -11.00 3.73 27.63
CA GLY A 72 -11.48 4.08 26.30
C GLY A 72 -10.35 3.90 25.29
N ILE A 73 -10.54 2.98 24.34
CA ILE A 73 -9.59 2.69 23.26
C ILE A 73 -9.37 4.00 22.48
N SER A 74 -8.13 4.48 22.40
CA SER A 74 -7.85 5.73 21.69
C SER A 74 -8.00 5.54 20.17
N GLU A 75 -8.30 6.61 19.44
CA GLU A 75 -8.41 6.58 17.97
C GLU A 75 -7.10 6.11 17.31
N GLU A 76 -5.95 6.35 17.95
CA GLU A 76 -4.63 5.88 17.52
C GLU A 76 -4.45 4.37 17.69
N ASP A 77 -4.95 3.79 18.79
CA ASP A 77 -4.92 2.34 19.02
C ASP A 77 -5.74 1.60 17.94
N SER A 78 -6.83 2.20 17.46
CA SER A 78 -7.63 1.67 16.35
C SER A 78 -6.88 1.67 15.02
N VAL A 79 -6.10 2.72 14.71
CA VAL A 79 -5.30 2.78 13.48
C VAL A 79 -4.18 1.74 13.51
N HIS A 80 -3.50 1.58 14.64
CA HIS A 80 -2.45 0.59 14.80
C HIS A 80 -2.96 -0.84 14.62
N GLU A 81 -4.14 -1.16 15.16
CA GLU A 81 -4.77 -2.47 14.98
C GLU A 81 -5.12 -2.73 13.50
N LEU A 82 -5.71 -1.75 12.82
CA LEU A 82 -6.01 -1.85 11.38
C LEU A 82 -4.74 -2.05 10.55
N MET A 83 -3.66 -1.32 10.86
CA MET A 83 -2.35 -1.48 10.20
C MET A 83 -1.76 -2.86 10.42
N SER A 84 -1.78 -3.36 11.66
CA SER A 84 -1.27 -4.69 11.99
C SER A 84 -2.08 -5.78 11.29
N GLY A 85 -3.40 -5.66 11.26
CA GLY A 85 -4.28 -6.56 10.53
C GLY A 85 -4.01 -6.59 9.03
N TYR A 86 -3.86 -5.41 8.43
CA TYR A 86 -3.56 -5.29 7.00
C TYR A 86 -2.15 -5.77 6.66
N HIS A 87 -1.17 -5.55 7.55
CA HIS A 87 0.18 -6.11 7.41
C HIS A 87 0.15 -7.63 7.32
N TRP A 88 -0.58 -8.31 8.22
CA TRP A 88 -0.74 -9.77 8.18
C TRP A 88 -1.40 -10.23 6.88
N TYR A 89 -2.43 -9.53 6.44
CA TYR A 89 -3.11 -9.81 5.17
C TYR A 89 -2.15 -9.72 3.98
N ILE A 90 -1.40 -8.61 3.85
CA ILE A 90 -0.41 -8.41 2.79
C ILE A 90 0.68 -9.49 2.85
N ASN A 91 1.18 -9.82 4.04
CA ASN A 91 2.19 -10.86 4.20
C ASN A 91 1.66 -12.24 3.77
N GLY A 92 0.40 -12.55 4.12
CA GLY A 92 -0.27 -13.76 3.65
C GLY A 92 -0.38 -13.82 2.13
N LEU A 93 -0.75 -12.70 1.48
CA LEU A 93 -0.76 -12.62 0.02
C LEU A 93 0.63 -12.89 -0.57
N MET A 94 1.67 -12.22 -0.06
CA MET A 94 3.05 -12.35 -0.52
C MET A 94 3.62 -13.76 -0.35
N GLN A 95 3.17 -14.50 0.66
CA GLN A 95 3.55 -15.90 0.88
C GLN A 95 2.74 -16.89 0.03
N GLY A 96 1.60 -16.47 -0.49
CA GLY A 96 0.77 -17.27 -1.40
C GLY A 96 1.47 -17.51 -2.75
N GLU A 97 1.07 -18.58 -3.44
CA GLU A 97 1.69 -19.01 -4.70
C GLU A 97 1.65 -17.92 -5.79
N TYR A 98 0.50 -17.24 -5.91
CA TYR A 98 0.29 -16.24 -6.95
C TYR A 98 1.21 -15.02 -6.78
N PHE A 99 1.09 -14.28 -5.67
CA PHE A 99 1.91 -13.08 -5.47
C PHE A 99 3.37 -13.42 -5.11
N GLY A 100 3.63 -14.57 -4.48
CA GLY A 100 4.99 -15.05 -4.23
C GLY A 100 5.78 -15.32 -5.52
N SER A 101 5.11 -15.85 -6.56
CA SER A 101 5.74 -16.03 -7.88
C SER A 101 5.81 -14.73 -8.68
N LEU A 102 4.76 -13.90 -8.62
CA LEU A 102 4.68 -12.65 -9.36
C LEU A 102 5.68 -11.60 -8.84
N SER A 103 5.86 -11.51 -7.52
CA SER A 103 6.72 -10.50 -6.88
C SER A 103 8.19 -10.61 -7.27
N ARG A 104 8.68 -11.81 -7.61
CA ARG A 104 10.05 -12.04 -8.12
C ARG A 104 10.33 -11.24 -9.40
N LYS A 105 9.31 -10.89 -10.18
CA LYS A 105 9.44 -10.12 -11.41
C LYS A 105 9.40 -8.61 -11.17
N TRP A 106 8.93 -8.14 -10.01
CA TRP A 106 8.72 -6.70 -9.75
C TRP A 106 10.01 -5.91 -9.56
N THR A 107 11.11 -6.58 -9.25
CA THR A 107 12.45 -5.99 -9.10
C THR A 107 13.27 -6.03 -10.39
N MET A 108 12.80 -6.75 -11.42
CA MET A 108 13.49 -6.86 -12.69
C MET A 108 13.45 -5.54 -13.47
N CYS A 109 14.50 -5.30 -14.26
CA CYS A 109 14.68 -4.08 -15.06
C CYS A 109 14.76 -4.42 -16.56
N PRO A 110 13.61 -4.64 -17.23
CA PRO A 110 13.56 -5.23 -18.56
C PRO A 110 14.10 -4.33 -19.68
N HIS A 111 14.16 -3.02 -19.47
CA HIS A 111 14.65 -2.07 -20.49
C HIS A 111 16.11 -1.69 -20.32
N SER A 112 16.83 -2.29 -19.36
CA SER A 112 18.24 -2.03 -19.14
C SER A 112 19.10 -3.10 -19.81
N SER A 113 20.13 -2.69 -20.55
CA SER A 113 21.12 -3.61 -21.15
C SER A 113 22.06 -4.24 -20.12
N VAL A 114 22.15 -3.65 -18.93
CA VAL A 114 22.88 -4.15 -17.76
C VAL A 114 21.93 -4.06 -16.57
N GLU A 115 21.81 -5.11 -15.77
CA GLU A 115 20.95 -5.07 -14.58
C GLU A 115 21.47 -4.00 -13.60
N PRO A 116 20.69 -2.93 -13.35
CA PRO A 116 21.18 -1.82 -12.54
C PRO A 116 21.22 -2.25 -11.07
N ARG A 117 22.38 -2.03 -10.41
CA ARG A 117 22.63 -2.44 -9.02
C ARG A 117 21.53 -1.98 -8.05
N PHE A 118 21.02 -0.76 -8.22
CA PHE A 118 19.99 -0.17 -7.34
C PHE A 118 18.59 -0.19 -7.96
N GLY A 119 18.34 -1.09 -8.92
CA GLY A 119 17.07 -1.19 -9.62
C GLY A 119 16.84 -0.07 -10.66
N CYS A 120 15.59 0.03 -11.13
CA CYS A 120 15.19 0.87 -12.27
C CYS A 120 14.00 1.77 -11.90
N PRO A 121 14.22 2.84 -11.12
CA PRO A 121 13.15 3.72 -10.67
C PRO A 121 12.31 4.32 -11.81
N GLU A 122 12.89 4.54 -12.99
CA GLU A 122 12.17 5.06 -14.15
C GLU A 122 11.17 4.03 -14.73
N ASP A 123 11.55 2.76 -14.82
CA ASP A 123 10.64 1.70 -15.26
C ASP A 123 9.49 1.53 -14.26
N TRP A 124 9.81 1.55 -12.96
CA TRP A 124 8.80 1.51 -11.90
C TRP A 124 7.87 2.72 -11.98
N ALA A 125 8.40 3.91 -12.24
CA ALA A 125 7.59 5.11 -12.40
C ALA A 125 6.67 5.01 -13.63
N LYS A 126 7.17 4.58 -14.79
CA LYS A 126 6.35 4.39 -16.00
C LYS A 126 5.22 3.38 -15.79
N GLU A 127 5.52 2.28 -15.09
CA GLU A 127 4.54 1.27 -14.72
C GLU A 127 3.42 1.86 -13.85
N ILE A 128 3.78 2.54 -12.75
CA ILE A 128 2.80 3.12 -11.83
C ILE A 128 2.04 4.30 -12.47
N ALA A 129 2.68 5.06 -13.36
CA ALA A 129 2.04 6.14 -14.08
C ALA A 129 0.91 5.67 -15.00
N ARG A 130 0.95 4.44 -15.54
CA ARG A 130 -0.13 3.88 -16.37
C ARG A 130 -1.45 3.75 -15.62
N LEU A 131 -1.39 3.50 -14.31
CA LEU A 131 -2.57 3.42 -13.44
C LEU A 131 -3.35 4.75 -13.40
N ASN A 132 -2.73 5.87 -13.76
CA ASN A 132 -3.45 7.13 -13.93
C ASN A 132 -4.59 7.00 -14.95
N CYS A 133 -4.32 6.38 -16.10
CA CYS A 133 -5.30 6.22 -17.15
C CYS A 133 -6.27 5.06 -16.87
N GLU A 134 -5.76 3.97 -16.28
CA GLU A 134 -6.51 2.73 -16.10
C GLU A 134 -7.46 2.77 -14.88
N TYR A 135 -7.09 3.49 -13.82
CA TYR A 135 -7.85 3.50 -12.56
C TYR A 135 -8.06 4.92 -12.02
N THR A 136 -6.98 5.67 -11.80
CA THR A 136 -7.01 6.87 -10.97
C THR A 136 -7.90 7.97 -11.53
N TRP A 137 -7.79 8.27 -12.82
CA TRP A 137 -8.58 9.31 -13.47
C TRP A 137 -9.81 8.79 -14.19
N LEU A 138 -9.98 7.46 -14.25
CA LEU A 138 -11.07 6.85 -14.99
C LEU A 138 -12.42 7.23 -14.36
N ASP A 139 -13.33 7.76 -15.17
CA ASP A 139 -14.68 8.22 -14.77
C ASP A 139 -14.71 9.30 -13.68
N VAL A 140 -13.59 9.97 -13.41
CA VAL A 140 -13.55 11.06 -12.42
C VAL A 140 -14.19 12.32 -13.01
N VAL A 141 -15.28 12.76 -12.39
CA VAL A 141 -15.94 14.04 -12.66
C VAL A 141 -15.67 14.99 -11.51
N GLU A 142 -15.26 16.22 -11.81
CA GLU A 142 -14.99 17.22 -10.80
C GLU A 142 -16.26 17.60 -10.02
N ASN A 143 -16.13 17.68 -8.70
CA ASN A 143 -17.21 17.74 -7.70
C ASN A 143 -18.20 16.56 -7.73
N GLY A 144 -17.97 15.55 -8.58
CA GLY A 144 -18.74 14.32 -8.63
C GLY A 144 -18.43 13.37 -7.47
N THR A 145 -19.21 12.31 -7.36
CA THR A 145 -19.02 11.24 -6.37
C THR A 145 -18.19 10.12 -6.99
N LEU A 146 -17.13 9.69 -6.31
CA LEU A 146 -16.45 8.45 -6.63
C LEU A 146 -17.34 7.29 -6.18
N GLY A 147 -18.15 6.79 -7.12
CA GLY A 147 -19.18 5.80 -6.84
C GLY A 147 -18.66 4.37 -6.69
N GLU A 148 -19.58 3.46 -6.41
CA GLU A 148 -19.29 2.04 -6.21
C GLU A 148 -18.56 1.40 -7.39
N GLU A 149 -18.84 1.80 -8.63
CA GLU A 149 -18.16 1.24 -9.80
C GLU A 149 -16.69 1.67 -9.89
N TYR A 150 -16.40 2.93 -9.54
CA TYR A 150 -15.02 3.42 -9.43
C TYR A 150 -14.24 2.59 -8.41
N TRP A 151 -14.86 2.35 -7.24
CA TRP A 151 -14.23 1.61 -6.16
C TRP A 151 -14.05 0.11 -6.46
N ARG A 152 -15.09 -0.52 -7.02
CA ARG A 152 -15.10 -1.96 -7.29
C ARG A 152 -13.93 -2.41 -8.17
N ARG A 153 -13.59 -1.65 -9.21
CA ARG A 153 -12.45 -1.98 -10.09
C ARG A 153 -11.12 -1.99 -9.33
N ILE A 154 -10.93 -1.01 -8.45
CA ILE A 154 -9.72 -0.87 -7.63
C ILE A 154 -9.60 -2.03 -6.64
N GLU A 155 -10.74 -2.43 -6.06
CA GLU A 155 -10.83 -3.52 -5.09
C GLU A 155 -10.67 -4.91 -5.73
N ASP A 156 -11.40 -5.18 -6.82
CA ASP A 156 -11.36 -6.45 -7.56
C ASP A 156 -9.95 -6.75 -8.09
N ASP A 157 -9.26 -5.72 -8.61
CA ASP A 157 -7.90 -5.84 -9.13
C ASP A 157 -6.82 -5.67 -8.04
N MET A 158 -7.22 -5.53 -6.77
CA MET A 158 -6.33 -5.42 -5.61
C MET A 158 -5.25 -4.34 -5.76
N ILE A 159 -5.62 -3.19 -6.33
CA ILE A 159 -4.64 -2.17 -6.74
C ILE A 159 -3.85 -1.64 -5.55
N PHE A 160 -4.51 -1.33 -4.43
CA PHE A 160 -3.80 -0.84 -3.24
C PHE A 160 -2.85 -1.89 -2.66
N GLU A 161 -3.27 -3.14 -2.59
CA GLU A 161 -2.46 -4.25 -2.13
C GLU A 161 -1.21 -4.40 -3.00
N ILE A 162 -1.39 -4.43 -4.34
CA ILE A 162 -0.29 -4.55 -5.30
C ILE A 162 0.68 -3.38 -5.17
N LEU A 163 0.19 -2.15 -5.02
CA LEU A 163 1.04 -0.96 -4.85
C LEU A 163 1.87 -1.03 -3.57
N VAL A 164 1.26 -1.43 -2.45
CA VAL A 164 1.95 -1.61 -1.16
C VAL A 164 3.01 -2.71 -1.27
N MET A 165 2.65 -3.86 -1.86
CA MET A 165 3.56 -4.99 -2.03
C MET A 165 4.75 -4.62 -2.94
N LYS A 166 4.50 -3.96 -4.09
CA LYS A 166 5.56 -3.46 -4.97
C LYS A 166 6.47 -2.47 -4.28
N ALA A 167 5.91 -1.55 -3.49
CA ALA A 167 6.69 -0.59 -2.72
C ALA A 167 7.64 -1.28 -1.74
N ALA A 168 7.12 -2.22 -0.96
CA ALA A 168 7.91 -2.97 0.01
C ALA A 168 9.01 -3.80 -0.68
N THR A 169 8.66 -4.58 -1.71
CA THR A 169 9.62 -5.45 -2.42
C THR A 169 10.74 -4.65 -3.08
N ARG A 170 10.41 -3.55 -3.78
CA ARG A 170 11.43 -2.72 -4.45
C ARG A 170 12.30 -1.98 -3.45
N LEU A 171 11.74 -1.46 -2.36
CA LEU A 171 12.53 -0.83 -1.30
C LEU A 171 13.51 -1.83 -0.68
N ALA A 172 13.04 -3.03 -0.33
CA ALA A 172 13.90 -4.08 0.22
C ALA A 172 15.04 -4.46 -0.74
N ALA A 173 14.74 -4.61 -2.03
CA ALA A 173 15.77 -4.88 -3.04
C ALA A 173 16.85 -3.78 -3.08
N VAL A 174 16.45 -2.51 -3.09
CA VAL A 174 17.41 -1.38 -3.07
C VAL A 174 18.26 -1.39 -1.80
N LEU A 175 17.64 -1.58 -0.63
CA LEU A 175 18.35 -1.61 0.64
C LEU A 175 19.36 -2.76 0.71
N ASN A 176 18.98 -3.94 0.23
CA ASN A 176 19.88 -5.10 0.15
C ASN A 176 21.07 -4.79 -0.77
N SER A 177 20.83 -4.24 -1.96
CA SER A 177 21.91 -3.84 -2.88
C SER A 177 22.87 -2.81 -2.28
N VAL A 178 22.36 -1.88 -1.46
CA VAL A 178 23.20 -0.88 -0.76
C VAL A 178 24.03 -1.54 0.34
N ALA A 179 23.43 -2.45 1.11
CA ALA A 179 24.13 -3.18 2.17
C ALA A 179 25.25 -4.05 1.59
N GLU A 180 24.97 -4.84 0.55
CA GLU A 180 25.95 -5.68 -0.14
C GLU A 180 27.11 -4.85 -0.72
N TYR A 181 26.79 -3.73 -1.37
CA TYR A 181 27.80 -2.82 -1.89
C TYR A 181 28.74 -2.30 -0.79
N ARG A 182 28.19 -1.95 0.37
CA ARG A 182 28.97 -1.47 1.51
C ARG A 182 29.92 -2.55 2.03
N ASP A 183 29.47 -3.79 2.13
CA ASP A 183 30.29 -4.91 2.61
C ASP A 183 31.45 -5.22 1.64
N GLU A 184 31.19 -5.21 0.33
CA GLU A 184 32.22 -5.36 -0.72
C GLU A 184 33.34 -4.32 -0.59
N HIS A 185 33.00 -3.08 -0.20
CA HIS A 185 33.94 -1.95 -0.16
C HIS A 185 34.58 -1.73 1.22
N HIS A 186 34.01 -2.28 2.31
CA HIS A 186 34.68 -2.32 3.62
C HIS A 186 35.74 -3.41 3.72
N LEU A 187 35.63 -4.49 2.94
CA LEU A 187 36.65 -5.54 2.84
C LEU A 187 37.83 -5.18 1.92
N ALA A 188 37.78 -4.00 1.28
CA ALA A 188 38.79 -3.51 0.34
C ALA A 188 39.79 -2.50 0.96
N LEU A 189 39.80 -2.32 2.29
CA LEU A 189 40.73 -1.50 3.07
C LEU A 189 41.47 -2.36 4.10
#